data_AF-A0A229P3G0-F1
#
_entry.id   AF-A0A229P3G0-F1
#
_cell.length_a   1.000
_cell.length_b   1.000
_cell.length_c   1.000
_cell.angle_alpha   90.00
_cell.angle_beta   90.00
_cell.angle_gamma   90.00
#
_symmetry.space_group_name_H-M   'P 1'
#
loop_
_entity.id
_entity.type
_entity.pdbx_description
1 polymer ?
#
loop_
_entity_poly.entity_id
_entity_poly.type
_entity_poly.pdbx_seq_one_letter_code
_entity_poly.pdbx_strand_id
1 'polypeptide(L)'
;MDNWTQQAVSDEDEYEDEVEYLGFWERYRFYFAWIIALTATLGSLYLSEIKGFIPCDLCWYQRIFMYPLAIILGVAVYKGDRSITRYVIPLAWIGIAIALYHNMLIWFPDLAGIVPCKSGVPCNRDYLNWFGFITIPLLSMTAFTMILACLHIKGRR
;
A
#
# COMPACT_ATOMS: atom_id res chain seq x y z
N MET A 1 45.79 -22.49 -2.27
CA MET A 1 44.40 -22.00 -2.24
C MET A 1 43.84 -22.19 -3.63
N ASP A 2 43.04 -23.22 -3.75
CA ASP A 2 42.36 -23.67 -4.96
C ASP A 2 41.03 -22.92 -5.10
N ASN A 3 40.63 -22.66 -6.34
CA ASN A 3 39.46 -21.82 -6.69
C ASN A 3 38.15 -22.20 -5.96
N TRP A 4 38.03 -23.48 -5.56
CA TRP A 4 36.89 -24.04 -4.85
C TRP A 4 36.76 -23.55 -3.40
N THR A 5 37.89 -23.32 -2.70
CA THR A 5 37.85 -22.78 -1.33
C THR A 5 37.52 -21.30 -1.33
N GLN A 6 37.92 -20.55 -2.37
CA GLN A 6 37.53 -19.15 -2.53
C GLN A 6 36.03 -18.98 -2.86
N GLN A 7 35.48 -19.84 -3.73
CA GLN A 7 34.06 -19.81 -4.09
C GLN A 7 33.15 -20.15 -2.89
N ALA A 8 33.53 -21.13 -2.07
CA ALA A 8 32.76 -21.51 -0.89
C ALA A 8 32.69 -20.38 0.15
N VAL A 9 33.80 -19.64 0.33
CA VAL A 9 33.84 -18.48 1.25
C VAL A 9 32.94 -17.34 0.75
N SER A 10 32.95 -17.02 -0.55
CA SER A 10 32.07 -15.98 -1.09
C SER A 10 30.58 -16.32 -0.99
N ASP A 11 30.23 -17.61 -1.13
CA ASP A 11 28.85 -18.07 -1.01
C ASP A 11 28.37 -18.06 0.45
N GLU A 12 29.26 -18.30 1.43
CA GLU A 12 28.95 -18.19 2.87
C GLU A 12 28.75 -16.74 3.32
N ASP A 13 29.61 -15.81 2.87
CA ASP A 13 29.48 -14.39 3.18
C ASP A 13 28.18 -13.78 2.59
N GLU A 14 27.83 -14.10 1.33
CA GLU A 14 26.57 -13.64 0.71
C GLU A 14 25.33 -14.25 1.41
N TYR A 15 25.44 -15.49 1.89
CA TYR A 15 24.37 -16.13 2.67
C TYR A 15 24.20 -15.51 4.06
N GLU A 16 25.29 -15.19 4.77
CA GLU A 16 25.23 -14.50 6.07
C GLU A 16 24.62 -13.09 5.92
N ASP A 17 25.01 -12.35 4.89
CA ASP A 17 24.43 -11.05 4.55
C ASP A 17 22.93 -11.16 4.22
N GLU A 18 22.51 -12.13 3.38
CA GLU A 18 21.09 -12.36 3.09
C GLU A 18 20.30 -12.70 4.37
N VAL A 19 20.83 -13.55 5.25
CA VAL A 19 20.19 -13.96 6.51
C VAL A 19 20.08 -12.79 7.49
N GLU A 20 21.11 -11.95 7.61
CA GLU A 20 21.08 -10.73 8.44
C GLU A 20 20.10 -9.69 7.89
N TYR A 21 20.11 -9.46 6.57
CA TYR A 21 19.16 -8.57 5.90
C TYR A 21 17.72 -9.05 6.11
N LEU A 22 17.44 -10.34 5.89
CA LEU A 22 16.12 -10.92 6.12
C LEU A 22 15.67 -10.71 7.58
N GLY A 23 16.58 -10.87 8.55
CA GLY A 23 16.31 -10.61 9.98
C GLY A 23 15.96 -9.15 10.28
N PHE A 24 16.64 -8.19 9.64
CA PHE A 24 16.32 -6.76 9.73
C PHE A 24 14.92 -6.46 9.18
N TRP A 25 14.63 -6.90 7.95
CA TRP A 25 13.33 -6.67 7.31
C TRP A 25 12.18 -7.25 8.12
N GLU A 26 12.34 -8.43 8.73
CA GLU A 26 11.32 -9.01 9.59
C GLU A 26 10.99 -8.19 10.83
N ARG A 27 12.01 -7.60 11.45
CA ARG A 27 11.86 -6.80 12.67
C ARG A 27 11.24 -5.44 12.38
N TYR A 28 11.55 -4.85 11.22
CA TYR A 28 11.07 -3.52 10.83
C TYR A 28 9.86 -3.50 9.89
N ARG A 29 9.37 -4.65 9.39
CA ARG A 29 8.25 -4.70 8.43
C ARG A 29 6.98 -3.96 8.86
N PHE A 30 6.63 -4.01 10.15
CA PHE A 30 5.45 -3.30 10.67
C PHE A 30 5.66 -1.79 10.74
N TYR A 31 6.89 -1.34 11.00
CA TYR A 31 7.25 0.08 10.99
C TYR A 31 7.17 0.65 9.57
N PHE A 32 7.73 -0.07 8.58
CA PHE A 32 7.61 0.34 7.17
C PHE A 32 6.16 0.38 6.70
N ALA A 33 5.37 -0.67 6.99
CA ALA A 33 3.95 -0.71 6.65
C ALA A 33 3.17 0.46 7.28
N TRP A 34 3.48 0.82 8.53
CA TRP A 34 2.86 1.94 9.23
C TRP A 34 3.21 3.30 8.62
N ILE A 35 4.49 3.54 8.27
CA ILE A 35 4.94 4.78 7.63
C ILE A 35 4.24 4.97 6.28
N ILE A 36 4.12 3.90 5.50
CA ILE A 36 3.40 3.92 4.21
C ILE A 36 1.93 4.27 4.43
N ALA A 37 1.26 3.60 5.38
CA ALA A 37 -0.14 3.88 5.70
C ALA A 37 -0.38 5.31 6.19
N LEU A 38 0.52 5.85 7.01
CA LEU A 38 0.51 7.24 7.47
C LEU A 38 0.70 8.24 6.34
N THR A 39 1.67 7.99 5.46
CA THR A 39 1.96 8.88 4.34
C THR A 39 0.79 8.91 3.37
N ALA A 40 0.18 7.75 3.11
CA ALA A 40 -1.00 7.66 2.26
C ALA A 40 -2.21 8.38 2.88
N THR A 41 -2.45 8.24 4.18
CA THR A 41 -3.55 8.92 4.89
C THR A 41 -3.37 10.44 4.89
N LEU A 42 -2.17 10.92 5.24
CA LEU A 42 -1.83 12.34 5.23
C LEU A 42 -1.89 12.94 3.82
N GLY A 43 -1.37 12.23 2.82
CA GLY A 43 -1.47 12.64 1.41
C GLY A 43 -2.92 12.76 0.96
N SER A 44 -3.78 11.81 1.34
CA SER A 44 -5.21 11.84 1.05
C SER A 44 -5.91 13.03 1.71
N LEU A 45 -5.58 13.35 2.97
CA LEU A 45 -6.10 14.54 3.68
C LEU A 45 -5.61 15.83 3.03
N TYR A 46 -4.33 15.92 2.69
CA TYR A 46 -3.71 17.11 2.13
C TYR A 46 -4.39 17.53 0.82
N LEU A 47 -4.70 16.56 -0.04
CA LEU A 47 -5.42 16.81 -1.28
C LEU A 47 -6.85 17.31 -1.07
N SER A 48 -7.50 16.89 0.02
CA SER A 48 -8.86 17.31 0.37
C SER A 48 -8.89 18.73 0.96
N GLU A 49 -8.07 18.97 1.99
CA GLU A 49 -8.14 20.18 2.82
C GLU A 49 -7.35 21.35 2.23
N ILE A 50 -6.16 21.09 1.67
CA ILE A 50 -5.28 22.16 1.16
C ILE A 50 -5.55 22.42 -0.33
N LYS A 51 -5.69 21.36 -1.13
CA LYS A 51 -5.95 21.51 -2.58
C LYS A 51 -7.43 21.64 -2.94
N GLY A 52 -8.33 21.41 -1.99
CA GLY A 52 -9.78 21.55 -2.20
C GLY A 52 -10.37 20.52 -3.16
N PHE A 53 -9.73 19.37 -3.38
CA PHE A 53 -10.26 18.33 -4.26
C PHE A 53 -11.37 17.56 -3.55
N ILE A 54 -12.59 17.69 -4.06
CA ILE A 54 -13.75 16.97 -3.56
C ILE A 54 -13.62 15.49 -3.96
N PRO A 55 -13.53 14.55 -3.00
CA PRO A 55 -13.37 13.14 -3.31
C PRO A 55 -14.65 12.59 -3.92
N CYS A 56 -14.47 11.66 -4.86
CA CYS A 56 -15.56 10.87 -5.41
C CYS A 56 -16.06 9.81 -4.42
N ASP A 57 -17.26 9.25 -4.61
CA ASP A 57 -17.82 8.23 -3.70
C ASP A 57 -16.88 7.00 -3.59
N LEU A 58 -16.28 6.55 -4.71
CA LEU A 58 -15.28 5.47 -4.73
C LEU A 58 -13.99 5.82 -3.97
N CYS A 59 -13.51 7.04 -4.13
CA CYS A 59 -12.34 7.59 -3.45
C CYS A 59 -12.58 7.60 -1.93
N TRP A 60 -13.81 7.93 -1.53
CA TRP A 60 -14.24 7.94 -0.15
C TRP A 60 -14.27 6.52 0.43
N TYR A 61 -14.75 5.52 -0.33
CA TYR A 61 -14.63 4.13 0.08
C TYR A 61 -13.17 3.71 0.30
N GLN A 62 -12.24 4.08 -0.59
CA GLN A 62 -10.81 3.80 -0.37
C GLN A 62 -10.28 4.43 0.93
N ARG A 63 -10.71 5.66 1.27
CA ARG A 63 -10.36 6.33 2.54
C ARG A 63 -10.87 5.56 3.76
N ILE A 64 -12.10 5.04 3.74
CA ILE A 64 -12.67 4.24 4.85
C ILE A 64 -11.81 3.02 5.14
N PHE A 65 -11.25 2.36 4.12
CA PHE A 65 -10.37 1.21 4.34
C PHE A 65 -8.97 1.62 4.77
N MET A 66 -8.46 2.75 4.27
CA MET A 66 -7.08 3.17 4.54
C MET A 66 -6.86 3.76 5.95
N TYR A 67 -7.83 4.51 6.48
CA TYR A 67 -7.65 5.24 7.75
C TYR A 67 -7.57 4.28 8.96
N PRO A 68 -8.44 3.27 9.09
CA PRO A 68 -8.32 2.25 10.14
C PRO A 68 -7.01 1.49 10.02
N LEU A 69 -6.53 1.24 8.80
CA LEU A 69 -5.28 0.52 8.54
C LEU A 69 -4.07 1.24 9.17
N ALA A 70 -3.99 2.57 9.04
CA ALA A 70 -2.94 3.37 9.67
C ALA A 70 -2.99 3.30 11.21
N ILE A 71 -4.18 3.35 11.79
CA ILE A 71 -4.36 3.24 13.25
C ILE A 71 -4.01 1.83 13.75
N ILE A 72 -4.52 0.80 13.09
CA ILE A 72 -4.33 -0.61 13.47
C ILE A 72 -2.85 -0.99 13.38
N LEU A 73 -2.15 -0.58 12.31
CA LEU A 73 -0.71 -0.81 12.18
C LEU A 73 0.08 -0.03 13.23
N GLY A 74 -0.33 1.19 13.57
CA GLY A 74 0.30 1.97 14.65
C GLY A 74 0.17 1.30 16.02
N VAL A 75 -1.01 0.74 16.32
CA VAL A 75 -1.21 -0.05 17.54
C VAL A 75 -0.38 -1.33 17.53
N ALA A 76 -0.25 -2.00 16.38
CA ALA A 76 0.58 -3.19 16.24
C ALA A 76 2.06 -2.89 16.50
N VAL A 77 2.56 -1.76 16.01
CA VAL A 77 3.92 -1.27 16.28
C VAL A 77 4.10 -0.96 17.76
N TYR A 78 3.16 -0.25 18.38
CA TYR A 78 3.24 0.14 19.79
C TYR A 78 3.14 -1.03 20.77
N LYS A 79 2.21 -1.97 20.55
CA LYS A 79 2.00 -3.14 21.41
C LYS A 79 2.91 -4.32 21.07
N GLY A 80 3.55 -4.32 19.89
CA GLY A 80 4.31 -5.46 19.38
C GLY A 80 3.45 -6.69 19.06
N ASP A 81 2.12 -6.55 18.99
CA ASP A 81 1.19 -7.67 18.79
C ASP A 81 1.07 -8.04 17.31
N ARG A 82 1.55 -9.25 16.97
CA ARG A 82 1.56 -9.78 15.59
C ARG A 82 0.23 -10.39 15.16
N SER A 83 -0.70 -10.63 16.10
CA SER A 83 -2.02 -11.20 15.83
C SER A 83 -2.87 -10.30 14.91
N ILE A 84 -2.62 -8.99 14.98
CA ILE A 84 -3.30 -7.94 14.21
C ILE A 84 -3.17 -8.16 12.70
N THR A 85 -2.08 -8.79 12.23
CA THR A 85 -1.85 -9.11 10.81
C THR A 85 -3.04 -9.85 10.16
N ARG A 86 -3.75 -10.70 10.92
CA ARG A 86 -4.91 -11.47 10.42
C ARG A 86 -6.08 -10.57 10.00
N TYR A 87 -6.23 -9.40 10.61
CA TYR A 87 -7.29 -8.44 10.28
C TYR A 87 -6.86 -7.46 9.19
N VAL A 88 -5.58 -7.11 9.15
CA VAL A 88 -5.04 -6.13 8.19
C VAL A 88 -5.00 -6.69 6.77
N ILE A 89 -4.64 -7.96 6.60
CA ILE A 89 -4.57 -8.62 5.28
C ILE A 89 -5.89 -8.56 4.50
N PRO A 90 -7.04 -9.05 5.02
CA PRO A 90 -8.30 -9.00 4.27
C PRO A 90 -8.75 -7.57 4.00
N LEU A 91 -8.49 -6.64 4.94
CA LEU A 91 -8.83 -5.24 4.77
C LEU A 91 -8.04 -4.58 3.63
N ALA A 92 -6.74 -4.87 3.52
CA ALA A 92 -5.88 -4.39 2.44
C ALA A 92 -6.30 -4.98 1.08
N TRP A 93 -6.69 -6.26 1.02
CA TRP A 93 -7.21 -6.88 -0.20
C TRP A 93 -8.49 -6.20 -0.71
N ILE A 94 -9.41 -5.85 0.17
CA ILE A 94 -10.63 -5.11 -0.20
C ILE A 94 -10.26 -3.72 -0.74
N GLY A 95 -9.31 -3.04 -0.10
CA GLY A 95 -8.78 -1.75 -0.58
C GLY A 95 -8.21 -1.83 -1.99
N ILE A 96 -7.42 -2.88 -2.28
CA ILE A 96 -6.86 -3.14 -3.62
C ILE A 96 -7.97 -3.40 -4.63
N ALA A 97 -8.97 -4.22 -4.30
CA ALA A 97 -10.08 -4.52 -5.20
C ALA A 97 -10.86 -3.25 -5.61
N ILE A 98 -11.11 -2.35 -4.64
CA ILE A 98 -11.79 -1.07 -4.91
C ILE A 98 -10.90 -0.14 -5.74
N ALA A 99 -9.60 -0.07 -5.44
CA ALA A 99 -8.66 0.75 -6.20
C ALA A 99 -8.48 0.26 -7.64
N LEU A 100 -8.47 -1.06 -7.86
CA LEU A 100 -8.44 -1.69 -9.17
C LEU A 100 -9.70 -1.34 -9.98
N TYR A 101 -10.87 -1.46 -9.35
CA TYR A 101 -12.14 -1.07 -9.97
C TYR A 101 -12.14 0.42 -10.37
N HIS A 102 -11.60 1.29 -9.51
CA HIS A 102 -11.51 2.72 -9.81
C HIS A 102 -10.50 3.02 -10.93
N ASN A 103 -9.34 2.38 -10.96
CA ASN A 103 -8.40 2.51 -12.08
C ASN A 103 -9.04 2.08 -13.41
N MET A 104 -9.81 1.00 -13.40
CA MET A 104 -10.55 0.54 -14.59
C MET A 104 -11.55 1.58 -15.09
N LEU A 105 -12.25 2.29 -14.19
CA LEU A 105 -13.16 3.38 -14.55
C LEU A 105 -12.46 4.59 -15.18
N ILE A 106 -11.23 4.89 -14.77
CA ILE A 106 -10.44 6.00 -15.35
C ILE A 106 -9.93 5.61 -16.74
N TRP A 107 -9.49 4.37 -16.90
CA TRP A 107 -8.90 3.89 -18.16
C TRP A 107 -9.97 3.63 -19.23
N PHE A 108 -11.17 3.22 -18.80
CA PHE A 108 -12.32 2.96 -19.66
C PHE A 108 -13.46 3.93 -19.34
N PRO A 109 -13.40 5.18 -19.85
CA PRO A 109 -14.39 6.21 -19.59
C PRO A 109 -15.80 5.84 -20.08
N ASP A 110 -15.92 4.94 -21.06
CA ASP A 110 -17.20 4.43 -21.57
C ASP A 110 -18.00 3.64 -20.52
N LEU A 111 -17.33 2.98 -19.56
CA LEU A 111 -18.01 2.30 -18.45
C LEU A 111 -18.50 3.29 -17.38
N ALA A 112 -17.90 4.48 -17.28
CA ALA A 112 -18.28 5.49 -16.30
C ALA A 112 -19.65 6.13 -16.60
N GLY A 113 -20.14 6.06 -17.85
CA GLY A 113 -21.48 6.50 -18.22
C GLY A 113 -22.61 5.60 -17.69
N ILE A 114 -22.31 4.33 -17.36
CA ILE A 114 -23.29 3.34 -16.90
C ILE A 114 -23.46 3.37 -15.37
N VAL A 115 -22.44 3.83 -14.63
CA VAL A 115 -22.45 3.92 -13.16
C VAL A 115 -22.42 5.40 -12.75
N PRO A 116 -23.57 6.10 -12.71
CA PRO A 116 -23.61 7.48 -12.26
C PRO A 116 -23.19 7.54 -10.79
N CYS A 117 -22.03 8.14 -10.51
CA CYS A 117 -21.62 8.45 -9.14
C CYS A 117 -22.66 9.40 -8.52
N LYS A 118 -23.25 9.00 -7.39
CA LYS A 118 -24.42 9.67 -6.78
C LYS A 118 -24.11 11.09 -6.29
N SER A 119 -22.85 11.41 -6.03
CA SER A 119 -22.40 12.71 -5.51
C SER A 119 -22.38 13.87 -6.52
N GLY A 120 -22.76 13.69 -7.79
CA GLY A 120 -22.73 14.78 -8.79
C GLY A 120 -21.32 15.18 -9.26
N VAL A 121 -20.27 14.56 -8.70
CA VAL A 121 -18.88 14.68 -9.15
C VAL A 121 -18.50 13.41 -9.92
N PRO A 122 -18.10 13.50 -11.20
CA PRO A 122 -17.77 12.30 -11.98
C PRO A 122 -16.50 11.64 -11.42
N CYS A 123 -16.58 10.33 -11.13
CA CYS A 123 -15.46 9.52 -10.68
C CYS A 123 -14.35 9.32 -11.73
N ASN A 124 -14.56 9.83 -12.94
CA ASN A 124 -13.67 9.82 -14.11
C ASN A 124 -12.90 11.15 -14.28
N ARG A 125 -12.95 12.07 -13.31
CA ARG A 125 -12.15 13.30 -13.35
C ARG A 125 -10.85 13.11 -12.60
N ASP A 126 -9.75 13.10 -13.36
CA ASP A 126 -8.40 13.16 -12.80
C ASP A 126 -8.02 14.60 -12.45
N TYR A 127 -8.06 14.91 -11.16
CA TYR A 127 -7.65 16.22 -10.61
C TYR A 127 -6.13 16.38 -10.53
N LEU A 128 -5.39 15.26 -10.43
CA LEU A 128 -3.93 15.21 -10.45
C LEU A 128 -3.50 14.57 -11.77
N ASN A 129 -3.24 15.41 -12.77
CA ASN A 129 -2.64 14.98 -14.03
C ASN A 129 -1.23 15.57 -14.15
N TRP A 130 -0.37 15.32 -13.16
CA TRP A 130 1.01 15.82 -13.18
C TRP A 130 1.82 15.11 -14.29
N PHE A 131 1.55 13.83 -14.57
CA PHE A 131 2.32 13.01 -15.52
C PHE A 131 1.45 12.21 -16.52
N GLY A 132 0.13 12.41 -16.59
CA GLY A 132 -0.76 11.60 -17.44
C GLY A 132 -1.00 10.16 -16.94
N PHE A 133 -0.26 9.70 -15.93
CA PHE A 133 -0.31 8.33 -15.39
C PHE A 133 -0.50 8.25 -13.86
N ILE A 134 -0.10 9.27 -13.10
CA ILE A 134 -0.18 9.25 -11.63
C ILE A 134 -1.56 9.73 -11.19
N THR A 135 -2.48 8.80 -11.02
CA THR A 135 -3.84 9.06 -10.50
C THR A 135 -3.91 8.80 -8.99
N ILE A 136 -4.89 9.40 -8.33
CA ILE A 136 -5.18 9.16 -6.90
C ILE A 136 -5.41 7.65 -6.60
N PRO A 137 -6.23 6.91 -7.38
CA PRO A 137 -6.43 5.48 -7.15
C PRO A 137 -5.20 4.62 -7.45
N LEU A 138 -4.30 5.03 -8.35
CA LEU A 138 -3.03 4.33 -8.55
C LEU A 138 -2.14 4.45 -7.31
N LEU A 139 -2.05 5.65 -6.74
CA LEU A 139 -1.30 5.89 -5.50
C LEU A 139 -1.85 5.06 -4.32
N SER A 140 -3.17 5.02 -4.15
CA SER A 140 -3.77 4.21 -3.08
C SER A 140 -3.55 2.71 -3.30
N MET A 141 -3.66 2.23 -4.55
CA MET A 141 -3.38 0.84 -4.91
C MET A 141 -1.93 0.46 -4.55
N THR A 142 -0.96 1.28 -4.96
CA THR A 142 0.47 1.02 -4.65
C THR A 142 0.72 0.99 -3.14
N ALA A 143 0.09 1.88 -2.37
CA ALA A 143 0.20 1.90 -0.91
C ALA A 143 -0.34 0.60 -0.28
N PHE A 144 -1.54 0.15 -0.67
CA PHE A 144 -2.10 -1.10 -0.14
C PHE A 144 -1.27 -2.32 -0.55
N THR A 145 -0.76 -2.37 -1.78
CA THR A 145 0.11 -3.45 -2.25
C THR A 145 1.43 -3.47 -1.49
N MET A 146 2.07 -2.32 -1.25
CA MET A 146 3.30 -2.25 -0.44
C MET A 146 3.05 -2.70 1.00
N ILE A 147 1.96 -2.26 1.62
CA ILE A 147 1.58 -2.72 2.98
C ILE A 147 1.41 -4.24 2.99
N LEU A 148 0.70 -4.79 2.01
CA LEU A 148 0.49 -6.24 1.90
C LEU A 148 1.81 -6.98 1.71
N ALA A 149 2.70 -6.48 0.85
CA ALA A 149 4.03 -7.04 0.62
C ALA A 149 4.85 -7.06 1.90
N CYS A 150 4.94 -5.95 2.64
CA CYS A 150 5.63 -5.90 3.94
C CYS A 150 5.05 -6.90 4.95
N LEU A 151 3.73 -7.10 4.94
CA LEU A 151 3.09 -8.05 5.86
C LEU A 151 3.28 -9.51 5.45
N HIS A 152 3.48 -9.79 4.16
CA HIS A 152 3.65 -11.14 3.59
C HIS A 152 5.10 -11.63 3.59
N ILE A 153 6.08 -10.73 3.81
CA ILE A 153 7.45 -11.11 4.17
C ILE A 153 7.41 -11.72 5.57
N LYS A 154 7.10 -13.01 5.61
CA LYS A 154 7.13 -13.87 6.78
C LYS A 154 8.25 -14.88 6.49
N GLY A 155 9.42 -14.69 7.09
CA GLY A 155 10.47 -15.68 7.08
C GLY A 155 9.89 -16.98 7.61
N ARG A 156 9.91 -17.99 6.74
CA ARG A 156 9.73 -19.37 7.17
C ARG A 156 10.91 -19.68 8.08
N ARG A 157 10.68 -19.63 9.39
CA ARG A 157 11.51 -20.37 10.34
C ARG A 157 11.38 -21.86 10.08
#